data_AF-A0A844YBS6-F1
#
_entry.id   AF-A0A844YBS6-F1
#
_cell.length_a   1.000
_cell.length_b   1.000
_cell.length_c   1.000
_cell.angle_alpha   90.00
_cell.angle_beta   90.00
_cell.angle_gamma   90.00
#
_symmetry.space_group_name_H-M   'P 1'
#
loop_
_entity.id
_entity.type
_entity.pdbx_description
1 polymer ?
#
loop_
_entity_poly.entity_id
_entity_poly.type
_entity_poly.pdbx_seq_one_letter_code
_entity_poly.pdbx_strand_id
1 'polypeptide(L)'
;MSSRFLRSWAIAGLAAPVLALAAAPADAHKLREKGNTVDVADSDVVVTPSRDWNRLNGKIGKRTETWTLDGEQLNDVTFFGGIEAGDPLVKERNKKHDPLPKFTSSTLLIEVPELLEGTYRTYKDLAAFQIFSVEPGQFLGSEGVHFTYEYTDLDQLTRKGEARAAIIEGRLFMLTFDAPRLHYFDRTVGDFRALADTATLR
;
A
#
# COMPACT_ATOMS: atom_id res chain seq x y z
N MET A 1 73.71 -2.15 57.67
CA MET A 1 73.89 -3.36 56.84
C MET A 1 72.54 -3.70 56.22
N SER A 2 72.50 -3.76 54.89
CA SER A 2 71.45 -4.32 54.03
C SER A 2 70.05 -3.67 53.96
N SER A 3 69.63 -3.53 52.71
CA SER A 3 68.38 -3.02 52.14
C SER A 3 67.29 -4.10 52.03
N ARG A 4 66.03 -3.67 51.82
CA ARG A 4 65.00 -4.19 50.87
C ARG A 4 63.58 -3.87 51.38
N PHE A 5 62.83 -2.96 50.74
CA PHE A 5 61.95 -3.12 49.56
C PHE A 5 60.75 -4.06 49.77
N LEU A 6 59.52 -3.52 49.65
CA LEU A 6 58.30 -4.09 49.02
C LEU A 6 57.12 -3.11 49.24
N ARG A 7 56.88 -2.14 48.34
CA ARG A 7 55.89 -2.16 47.24
C ARG A 7 54.50 -2.72 47.64
N SER A 8 53.57 -1.82 47.98
CA SER A 8 52.12 -2.14 48.02
C SER A 8 51.46 -1.62 46.74
N TRP A 9 50.58 -2.44 46.17
CA TRP A 9 50.04 -2.32 44.81
C TRP A 9 48.91 -1.30 44.69
N ALA A 10 48.92 -0.56 43.59
CA ALA A 10 47.83 0.26 43.11
C ALA A 10 46.73 -0.62 42.47
N ILE A 11 45.47 -0.36 42.82
CA ILE A 11 44.31 -0.85 42.06
C ILE A 11 43.67 0.38 41.41
N ALA A 12 43.97 0.58 40.13
CA ALA A 12 43.29 1.56 39.29
C ALA A 12 42.04 0.90 38.70
N GLY A 13 40.86 1.41 39.06
CA GLY A 13 39.58 0.94 38.52
C GLY A 13 39.40 1.35 37.06
N LEU A 14 39.23 0.37 36.16
CA LEU A 14 38.83 0.57 34.78
C LEU A 14 37.31 0.77 34.71
N ALA A 15 36.87 1.98 34.37
CA ALA A 15 35.48 2.26 34.00
C ALA A 15 35.30 1.94 32.50
N ALA A 16 34.49 0.92 32.19
CA ALA A 16 34.12 0.59 30.81
C ALA A 16 32.94 1.46 30.35
N PRO A 17 33.00 2.10 29.17
CA PRO A 17 31.86 2.83 28.64
C PRO A 17 30.85 1.85 28.04
N VAL A 18 29.61 1.86 28.56
CA VAL A 18 28.48 1.16 27.95
C VAL A 18 28.02 1.99 26.74
N LEU A 19 28.29 1.49 25.53
CA LEU A 19 27.67 2.01 24.31
C LEU A 19 26.18 1.65 24.33
N ALA A 20 25.33 2.64 24.59
CA ALA A 20 23.90 2.52 24.36
C ALA A 20 23.65 2.47 22.84
N LEU A 21 23.38 1.28 22.31
CA LEU A 21 22.80 1.13 20.98
C LEU A 21 21.40 1.77 21.00
N ALA A 22 21.29 2.98 20.47
CA ALA A 22 19.98 3.52 20.10
C ALA A 22 19.44 2.66 18.96
N ALA A 23 18.45 1.81 19.25
CA ALA A 23 17.68 1.15 18.22
C ALA A 23 17.02 2.25 17.38
N ALA A 24 17.45 2.41 16.13
CA ALA A 24 16.69 3.18 15.16
C ALA A 24 15.28 2.58 15.09
N PRO A 25 14.21 3.38 14.95
CA PRO A 25 12.89 2.83 14.70
C PRO A 25 13.01 2.00 13.43
N ALA A 26 12.92 0.68 13.56
CA ALA A 26 12.74 -0.18 12.41
C ALA A 26 11.45 0.28 11.74
N ASP A 27 11.47 0.49 10.43
CA ASP A 27 10.27 0.68 9.61
C ASP A 27 9.42 -0.60 9.68
N ALA A 28 8.74 -0.81 10.82
CA ALA A 28 7.94 -1.99 11.10
C ALA A 28 6.55 -1.82 10.52
N HIS A 29 6.08 -2.81 9.77
CA HIS A 29 4.68 -2.90 9.33
C HIS A 29 3.74 -2.68 10.51
N LYS A 30 2.66 -1.93 10.31
CA LYS A 30 1.70 -1.65 11.38
C LYS A 30 0.51 -2.59 11.27
N LEU A 31 0.18 -3.28 12.36
CA LEU A 31 -1.02 -4.09 12.43
C LEU A 31 -2.27 -3.19 12.41
N ARG A 32 -3.22 -3.56 11.55
CA ARG A 32 -4.58 -3.00 11.48
C ARG A 32 -5.50 -4.06 12.04
N GLU A 33 -5.88 -3.87 13.30
CA GLU A 33 -6.62 -4.86 14.08
C GLU A 33 -8.08 -4.97 13.61
N LYS A 34 -8.58 -6.20 13.63
CA LYS A 34 -9.98 -6.53 13.38
C LYS A 34 -10.93 -5.66 14.21
N GLY A 35 -11.98 -5.16 13.57
CA GLY A 35 -13.08 -4.43 14.22
C GLY A 35 -12.77 -2.98 14.58
N ASN A 36 -11.51 -2.56 14.47
CA ASN A 36 -11.12 -1.18 14.74
C ASN A 36 -11.27 -0.35 13.47
N THR A 37 -12.20 0.61 13.49
CA THR A 37 -12.33 1.59 12.39
C THR A 37 -11.07 2.46 12.33
N VAL A 38 -10.46 2.55 11.16
CA VAL A 38 -9.21 3.30 10.95
C VAL A 38 -9.27 4.14 9.68
N ASP A 39 -8.60 5.28 9.72
CA ASP A 39 -8.33 6.10 8.55
C ASP A 39 -7.25 5.44 7.67
N VAL A 40 -7.41 5.59 6.35
CA VAL A 40 -6.49 5.05 5.33
C VAL A 40 -6.02 6.12 4.37
N ALA A 41 -4.84 5.92 3.78
CA ALA A 41 -4.30 6.77 2.72
C ALA A 41 -4.17 8.26 3.12
N ASP A 42 -3.97 8.53 4.40
CA ASP A 42 -3.97 9.85 5.04
C ASP A 42 -5.24 10.68 4.70
N SER A 43 -6.37 10.02 4.44
CA SER A 43 -7.59 10.61 3.89
C SER A 43 -8.80 10.56 4.82
N ASP A 44 -9.92 11.10 4.36
CA ASP A 44 -11.22 11.01 5.05
C ASP A 44 -11.91 9.65 4.83
N VAL A 45 -11.28 8.72 4.10
CA VAL A 45 -11.75 7.34 3.97
C VAL A 45 -11.44 6.58 5.24
N VAL A 46 -12.47 5.97 5.81
CA VAL A 46 -12.35 5.00 6.90
C VAL A 46 -12.79 3.62 6.45
N VAL A 47 -12.16 2.60 7.03
CA VAL A 47 -12.55 1.20 6.87
C VAL A 47 -12.55 0.50 8.23
N THR A 48 -13.36 -0.55 8.36
CA THR A 48 -13.43 -1.39 9.57
C THR A 48 -13.11 -2.83 9.16
N PRO A 49 -11.88 -3.30 9.36
CA PRO A 49 -11.48 -4.59 8.83
C PRO A 49 -12.15 -5.74 9.60
N SER A 50 -12.64 -6.75 8.88
CA SER A 50 -13.29 -7.94 9.46
C SER A 50 -12.30 -8.94 10.09
N ARG A 51 -11.00 -8.72 9.88
CA ARG A 51 -9.85 -9.48 10.38
C ARG A 51 -8.62 -8.59 10.46
N ASP A 52 -7.52 -9.09 11.01
CA ASP A 52 -6.27 -8.35 11.07
C ASP A 52 -5.62 -8.23 9.67
N TRP A 53 -5.05 -7.06 9.38
CA TRP A 53 -4.26 -6.75 8.18
C TRP A 53 -2.92 -6.13 8.55
N ASN A 54 -1.89 -6.38 7.75
CA ASN A 54 -0.59 -5.73 7.90
C ASN A 54 -0.52 -4.52 6.98
N ARG A 55 -0.41 -3.31 7.53
CA ARG A 55 -0.13 -2.09 6.77
C ARG A 55 1.34 -2.03 6.40
N LEU A 56 1.62 -1.86 5.11
CA LEU A 56 2.95 -1.62 4.56
C LEU A 56 3.37 -0.16 4.81
N ASN A 57 4.66 0.05 5.11
CA ASN A 57 5.19 1.40 5.35
C ASN A 57 5.50 2.17 4.06
N GLY A 58 5.71 1.46 2.96
CA GLY A 58 5.95 2.06 1.65
C GLY A 58 4.73 2.83 1.17
N LYS A 59 4.88 4.13 0.94
CA LYS A 59 3.89 4.95 0.24
C LYS A 59 4.21 4.97 -1.25
N ILE A 60 3.38 4.31 -2.05
CA ILE A 60 3.54 4.32 -3.51
C ILE A 60 3.10 5.64 -4.14
N GLY A 61 2.32 6.47 -3.43
CA GLY A 61 1.82 7.78 -3.84
C GLY A 61 1.47 8.67 -2.63
N LYS A 62 1.06 9.92 -2.89
CA LYS A 62 0.78 10.92 -1.83
C LYS A 62 -0.47 10.56 -1.00
N ARG A 63 -1.48 9.97 -1.65
CA ARG A 63 -2.78 9.62 -1.07
C ARG A 63 -3.00 8.11 -1.16
N THR A 64 -1.96 7.35 -0.82
CA THR A 64 -1.99 5.89 -0.94
C THR A 64 -1.56 5.21 0.33
N GLU A 65 -2.14 4.05 0.58
CA GLU A 65 -1.74 3.12 1.64
C GLU A 65 -1.93 1.70 1.13
N THR A 66 -1.04 0.78 1.50
CA THR A 66 -1.12 -0.62 1.04
C THR A 66 -1.14 -1.55 2.23
N TRP A 67 -2.08 -2.49 2.26
CA TRP A 67 -2.22 -3.53 3.28
C TRP A 67 -2.06 -4.91 2.68
N THR A 68 -1.69 -5.90 3.49
CA THR A 68 -1.56 -7.30 3.08
C THR A 68 -1.97 -8.26 4.19
N LEU A 69 -2.45 -9.44 3.82
CA LEU A 69 -2.66 -10.57 4.74
C LEU A 69 -1.43 -11.47 4.82
N ASP A 70 -0.84 -11.83 3.67
CA ASP A 70 0.20 -12.86 3.59
C ASP A 70 1.59 -12.32 3.19
N GLY A 71 1.68 -11.04 2.81
CA GLY A 71 2.88 -10.40 2.30
C GLY A 71 2.63 -9.77 0.92
N GLU A 72 3.32 -8.67 0.61
CA GLU A 72 3.06 -7.84 -0.59
C GLU A 72 3.18 -8.60 -1.92
N GLN A 73 3.96 -9.68 -1.97
CA GLN A 73 4.09 -10.50 -3.19
C GLN A 73 2.93 -11.49 -3.37
N LEU A 74 2.15 -11.74 -2.31
CA LEU A 74 1.11 -12.77 -2.25
C LEU A 74 -0.28 -12.18 -2.29
N ASN A 75 -0.48 -11.03 -1.68
CA ASN A 75 -1.65 -10.20 -1.90
C ASN A 75 -1.41 -8.80 -1.36
N ASP A 76 -2.05 -7.82 -1.98
CA ASP A 76 -2.11 -6.49 -1.44
C ASP A 76 -3.47 -5.84 -1.73
N VAL A 77 -3.92 -5.01 -0.79
CA VAL A 77 -4.99 -4.04 -0.97
C VAL A 77 -4.36 -2.67 -0.98
N THR A 78 -4.56 -1.90 -2.05
CA THR A 78 -4.08 -0.53 -2.15
C THR A 78 -5.25 0.45 -2.12
N PHE A 79 -5.20 1.37 -1.17
CA PHE A 79 -6.15 2.47 -1.02
C PHE A 79 -5.65 3.70 -1.76
N PHE A 80 -6.53 4.37 -2.50
CA PHE A 80 -6.31 5.67 -3.13
C PHE A 80 -7.35 6.65 -2.56
N GLY A 81 -6.91 7.50 -1.62
CA GLY A 81 -7.77 8.32 -0.77
C GLY A 81 -8.01 9.73 -1.29
N GLY A 82 -8.61 9.87 -2.47
CA GLY A 82 -8.95 11.18 -3.07
C GLY A 82 -7.78 11.77 -3.86
N ILE A 83 -7.49 11.18 -5.01
CA ILE A 83 -6.52 11.68 -6.00
C ILE A 83 -7.10 12.95 -6.64
N GLU A 84 -6.32 14.03 -6.63
CA GLU A 84 -6.72 15.33 -7.17
C GLU A 84 -6.57 15.38 -8.69
N ALA A 85 -7.36 16.20 -9.37
CA ALA A 85 -7.19 16.43 -10.80
C ALA A 85 -5.81 17.01 -11.10
N GLY A 86 -5.11 16.41 -12.07
CA GLY A 86 -3.74 16.74 -12.44
C GLY A 86 -2.68 15.86 -11.77
N ASP A 87 -3.08 15.03 -10.79
CA ASP A 87 -2.18 14.10 -10.09
C ASP A 87 -2.25 12.67 -10.67
N PRO A 88 -1.12 11.95 -10.68
CA PRO A 88 -1.09 10.52 -10.97
C PRO A 88 -1.55 9.70 -9.76
N LEU A 89 -1.96 8.45 -10.00
CA LEU A 89 -2.36 7.53 -8.92
C LEU A 89 -1.21 7.19 -7.97
N VAL A 90 0.00 7.07 -8.51
CA VAL A 90 1.23 6.75 -7.77
C VAL A 90 2.31 7.78 -8.06
N LYS A 91 3.33 7.83 -7.21
CA LYS A 91 4.46 8.77 -7.34
C LYS A 91 5.26 8.47 -8.60
N GLU A 92 5.39 9.48 -9.45
CA GLU A 92 6.26 9.41 -10.63
C GLU A 92 7.71 9.22 -10.22
N ARG A 93 8.36 8.16 -10.74
CA ARG A 93 9.79 7.92 -10.57
C ARG A 93 10.60 8.88 -11.43
N ASN A 94 10.20 9.06 -12.69
CA ASN A 94 10.84 9.97 -13.63
C ASN A 94 9.84 10.56 -14.63
N LYS A 95 9.43 11.82 -14.41
CA LYS A 95 8.44 12.51 -15.26
C LYS A 95 8.83 12.64 -16.74
N LYS A 96 10.12 12.57 -17.06
CA LYS A 96 10.62 12.78 -18.44
C LYS A 96 10.66 11.50 -19.25
N HIS A 97 10.99 10.38 -18.60
CA HIS A 97 11.16 9.09 -19.28
C HIS A 97 9.95 8.18 -19.08
N ASP A 98 9.32 8.25 -17.91
CA ASP A 98 8.23 7.37 -17.49
C ASP A 98 7.04 8.21 -16.98
N PRO A 99 6.46 9.11 -17.81
CA PRO A 99 5.34 9.93 -17.39
C PRO A 99 4.14 9.04 -17.06
N LEU A 100 3.56 9.23 -15.87
CA LEU A 100 2.35 8.51 -15.49
C LEU A 100 1.11 9.21 -16.05
N PRO A 101 0.08 8.46 -16.46
CA PRO A 101 -1.21 9.05 -16.74
C PRO A 101 -1.77 9.71 -15.48
N LYS A 102 -2.56 10.75 -15.68
CA LYS A 102 -3.07 11.59 -14.60
C LYS A 102 -4.58 11.48 -14.55
N PHE A 103 -5.12 11.47 -13.34
CA PHE A 103 -6.53 11.75 -13.15
C PHE A 103 -6.80 13.21 -13.53
N THR A 104 -7.91 13.49 -14.21
CA THR A 104 -8.27 14.85 -14.65
C THR A 104 -9.70 15.17 -14.27
N SER A 105 -10.06 16.46 -14.28
CA SER A 105 -11.43 16.90 -14.00
C SER A 105 -12.45 16.43 -15.05
N SER A 106 -12.00 16.01 -16.23
CA SER A 106 -12.84 15.44 -17.28
C SER A 106 -12.83 13.91 -17.32
N THR A 107 -12.04 13.24 -16.45
CA THR A 107 -11.98 11.78 -16.42
C THR A 107 -13.34 11.23 -16.01
N LEU A 108 -13.89 10.37 -16.87
CA LEU A 108 -15.15 9.69 -16.61
C LEU A 108 -14.90 8.44 -15.77
N LEU A 109 -15.92 8.04 -15.01
CA LEU A 109 -15.85 6.85 -14.16
C LEU A 109 -15.52 5.58 -14.96
N ILE A 110 -16.02 5.46 -16.19
CA ILE A 110 -15.74 4.34 -17.11
C ILE A 110 -14.28 4.31 -17.61
N GLU A 111 -13.56 5.43 -17.54
CA GLU A 111 -12.16 5.55 -17.95
C GLU A 111 -11.18 5.24 -16.82
N VAL A 112 -11.66 5.09 -15.58
CA VAL A 112 -10.81 4.77 -14.41
C VAL A 112 -10.03 3.46 -14.56
N PRO A 113 -10.61 2.37 -15.12
CA PRO A 113 -9.84 1.16 -15.41
C PRO A 113 -8.64 1.41 -16.35
N GLU A 114 -8.81 2.24 -17.38
CA GLU A 114 -7.74 2.59 -18.32
C GLU A 114 -6.66 3.46 -17.65
N LEU A 115 -7.06 4.37 -16.75
CA LEU A 115 -6.12 5.14 -15.92
C LEU A 115 -5.26 4.22 -15.04
N LEU A 116 -5.86 3.18 -14.43
CA LEU A 116 -5.13 2.19 -13.65
C LEU A 116 -4.20 1.36 -14.54
N GLU A 117 -4.68 0.87 -15.69
CA GLU A 117 -3.89 0.12 -16.66
C GLU A 117 -2.63 0.88 -17.08
N GLY A 118 -2.79 2.14 -17.53
CA GLY A 118 -1.67 2.97 -17.94
C GLY A 118 -0.69 3.23 -16.79
N THR A 119 -1.21 3.45 -15.58
CA THR A 119 -0.38 3.60 -14.38
C THR A 119 0.44 2.34 -14.12
N TYR A 120 -0.18 1.17 -14.15
CA TYR A 120 0.47 -0.10 -13.82
C TYR A 120 1.52 -0.47 -14.87
N ARG A 121 1.21 -0.30 -16.16
CA ARG A 121 2.17 -0.55 -17.24
C ARG A 121 3.43 0.28 -17.07
N THR A 122 3.31 1.58 -16.79
CA THR A 122 4.48 2.46 -16.61
C THR A 122 5.17 2.24 -15.26
N TYR A 123 4.43 2.10 -14.17
CA TYR A 123 4.99 2.04 -12.82
C TYR A 123 5.64 0.68 -12.49
N LYS A 124 5.04 -0.41 -13.00
CA LYS A 124 5.52 -1.79 -12.79
C LYS A 124 6.24 -2.36 -14.02
N ASP A 125 6.42 -1.58 -15.08
CA ASP A 125 7.07 -1.99 -16.34
C ASP A 125 6.41 -3.23 -16.98
N LEU A 126 5.08 -3.20 -17.05
CA LEU A 126 4.28 -4.34 -17.51
C LEU A 126 4.13 -4.33 -19.03
N ALA A 127 4.49 -5.44 -19.67
CA ALA A 127 4.24 -5.65 -21.10
C ALA A 127 2.75 -5.92 -21.41
N ALA A 128 2.00 -6.52 -20.48
CA ALA A 128 0.62 -6.93 -20.68
C ALA A 128 -0.24 -6.60 -19.46
N PHE A 129 -1.41 -6.02 -19.74
CA PHE A 129 -2.48 -5.75 -18.78
C PHE A 129 -3.80 -5.88 -19.54
N GLN A 130 -4.78 -6.56 -18.96
CA GLN A 130 -6.08 -6.80 -19.58
C GLN A 130 -7.20 -6.57 -18.57
N ILE A 131 -8.17 -5.74 -18.95
CA ILE A 131 -9.43 -5.56 -18.22
C ILE A 131 -10.41 -6.66 -18.65
N PHE A 132 -11.08 -7.30 -17.69
CA PHE A 132 -12.03 -8.40 -17.95
C PHE A 132 -13.49 -8.01 -17.76
N SER A 133 -13.78 -7.18 -16.75
CA SER A 133 -15.15 -6.71 -16.48
C SER A 133 -15.11 -5.28 -15.97
N VAL A 134 -16.14 -4.52 -16.31
CA VAL A 134 -16.37 -3.16 -15.83
C VAL A 134 -17.86 -3.01 -15.64
N GLU A 135 -18.30 -2.85 -14.39
CA GLU A 135 -19.70 -2.87 -14.00
C GLU A 135 -19.99 -1.66 -13.09
N PRO A 136 -21.16 -1.01 -13.23
CA PRO A 136 -21.60 -0.02 -12.26
C PRO A 136 -21.76 -0.66 -10.87
N GLY A 137 -21.34 0.06 -9.83
CA GLY A 137 -21.46 -0.39 -8.44
C GLY A 137 -21.53 0.78 -7.47
N GLN A 138 -21.78 0.50 -6.20
CA GLN A 138 -21.68 1.51 -5.14
C GLN A 138 -20.28 1.47 -4.52
N PHE A 139 -19.72 2.63 -4.19
CA PHE A 139 -18.48 2.72 -3.42
C PHE A 139 -18.45 4.03 -2.61
N LEU A 140 -18.08 3.95 -1.33
CA LEU A 140 -18.12 5.07 -0.37
C LEU A 140 -19.49 5.78 -0.31
N GLY A 141 -20.58 5.04 -0.51
CA GLY A 141 -21.94 5.59 -0.52
C GLY A 141 -22.30 6.40 -1.77
N SER A 142 -21.48 6.35 -2.84
CA SER A 142 -21.71 7.03 -4.11
C SER A 142 -21.70 6.04 -5.29
N GLU A 143 -22.29 6.46 -6.42
CA GLU A 143 -22.15 5.72 -7.67
C GLU A 143 -20.69 5.60 -8.09
N GLY A 144 -20.31 4.40 -8.50
CA GLY A 144 -18.94 4.01 -8.78
C GLY A 144 -18.87 2.89 -9.81
N VAL A 145 -17.65 2.40 -10.03
CA VAL A 145 -17.36 1.31 -10.96
C VAL A 145 -16.59 0.23 -10.23
N HIS A 146 -17.00 -1.01 -10.46
CA HIS A 146 -16.30 -2.22 -10.04
C HIS A 146 -15.72 -2.87 -11.28
N PHE A 147 -14.45 -3.25 -11.24
CA PHE A 147 -13.79 -3.83 -12.40
C PHE A 147 -12.75 -4.86 -11.99
N THR A 148 -12.50 -5.80 -12.91
CA THR A 148 -11.50 -6.85 -12.73
C THR A 148 -10.50 -6.82 -13.87
N TYR A 149 -9.26 -7.23 -13.58
CA TYR A 149 -8.17 -7.20 -14.52
C TYR A 149 -7.16 -8.32 -14.25
N GLU A 150 -6.30 -8.60 -15.22
CA GLU A 150 -5.08 -9.39 -15.01
C GLU A 150 -3.88 -8.67 -15.61
N TYR A 151 -2.71 -8.94 -15.03
CA TYR A 151 -1.43 -8.53 -15.60
C TYR A 151 -0.35 -9.55 -15.23
N THR A 152 0.76 -9.55 -15.97
CA THR A 152 1.92 -10.37 -15.64
C THR A 152 3.05 -9.45 -15.20
N ASP A 153 3.52 -9.66 -13.98
CA ASP A 153 4.60 -8.85 -13.40
C ASP A 153 5.98 -9.28 -13.92
N LEU A 154 7.03 -8.54 -13.55
CA LEU A 154 8.41 -8.84 -13.98
C LEU A 154 8.90 -10.21 -13.49
N ASP A 155 8.32 -10.72 -12.40
CA ASP A 155 8.55 -12.06 -11.86
C ASP A 155 7.88 -13.19 -12.68
N GLN A 156 7.23 -12.86 -13.80
CA GLN A 156 6.48 -13.76 -14.68
C GLN A 156 5.25 -14.40 -14.02
N LEU A 157 4.79 -13.89 -12.87
CA LEU A 157 3.56 -14.32 -12.25
C LEU A 157 2.39 -13.49 -12.78
N THR A 158 1.39 -14.20 -13.33
CA THR A 158 0.10 -13.58 -13.64
C THR A 158 -0.66 -13.31 -12.35
N ARG A 159 -1.04 -12.06 -12.18
CA ARG A 159 -1.84 -11.55 -11.06
C ARG A 159 -3.22 -11.20 -11.55
N LYS A 160 -4.20 -11.48 -10.71
CA LYS A 160 -5.58 -11.01 -10.86
C LYS A 160 -5.78 -9.82 -9.95
N GLY A 161 -6.58 -8.87 -10.45
CA GLY A 161 -6.99 -7.71 -9.71
C GLY A 161 -8.50 -7.52 -9.69
N GLU A 162 -8.98 -6.97 -8.57
CA GLU A 162 -10.34 -6.43 -8.44
C GLU A 162 -10.24 -5.02 -7.86
N ALA A 163 -11.03 -4.09 -8.40
CA ALA A 163 -11.02 -2.72 -7.95
C ALA A 163 -12.44 -2.15 -7.84
N ARG A 164 -12.60 -1.23 -6.90
CA ARG A 164 -13.80 -0.40 -6.74
C ARG A 164 -13.39 1.05 -6.71
N ALA A 165 -14.03 1.89 -7.51
CA ALA A 165 -13.71 3.29 -7.60
C ALA A 165 -14.95 4.18 -7.67
N ALA A 166 -14.83 5.40 -7.18
CA ALA A 166 -15.83 6.45 -7.30
C ALA A 166 -15.13 7.80 -7.48
N ILE A 167 -15.80 8.72 -8.18
CA ILE A 167 -15.35 10.12 -8.29
C ILE A 167 -16.31 10.95 -7.44
N ILE A 168 -15.79 11.51 -6.35
CA ILE A 168 -16.59 12.23 -5.34
C ILE A 168 -15.97 13.63 -5.18
N GLU A 169 -16.78 14.66 -5.38
CA GLU A 169 -16.34 16.06 -5.34
C GLU A 169 -15.11 16.34 -6.25
N GLY A 170 -15.08 15.73 -7.44
CA GLY A 170 -13.99 15.91 -8.40
C GLY A 170 -12.66 15.26 -7.98
N ARG A 171 -12.67 14.37 -6.99
CA ARG A 171 -11.50 13.57 -6.55
C ARG A 171 -11.76 12.09 -6.77
N LEU A 172 -10.73 11.35 -7.18
CA LEU A 172 -10.84 9.90 -7.39
C LEU A 172 -10.53 9.14 -6.10
N PHE A 173 -11.47 8.31 -5.69
CA PHE A 173 -11.30 7.34 -4.61
C PHE A 173 -11.33 5.94 -5.19
N MET A 174 -10.39 5.09 -4.80
CA MET A 174 -10.31 3.74 -5.32
C MET A 174 -9.66 2.78 -4.31
N LEU A 175 -10.11 1.54 -4.32
CA LEU A 175 -9.47 0.41 -3.66
C LEU A 175 -9.13 -0.62 -4.74
N THR A 176 -7.90 -1.08 -4.79
CA THR A 176 -7.49 -2.23 -5.61
C THR A 176 -7.09 -3.39 -4.71
N PHE A 177 -7.30 -4.60 -5.19
CA PHE A 177 -6.77 -5.82 -4.61
C PHE A 177 -6.06 -6.61 -5.69
N ASP A 178 -4.81 -6.97 -5.45
CA ASP A 178 -3.96 -7.67 -6.40
C ASP A 178 -3.36 -8.92 -5.74
N ALA A 179 -3.40 -10.07 -6.42
CA ALA A 179 -2.82 -11.31 -5.92
C ALA A 179 -2.43 -12.25 -7.07
N PRO A 180 -1.44 -13.15 -6.89
CA PRO A 180 -1.17 -14.21 -7.85
C PRO A 180 -2.45 -14.98 -8.18
N ARG A 181 -2.68 -15.16 -9.49
CA ARG A 181 -3.87 -15.83 -10.02
C ARG A 181 -4.03 -17.24 -9.47
N LEU A 182 -2.93 -17.94 -9.26
CA LEU A 182 -2.92 -19.29 -8.69
C LEU A 182 -2.99 -19.21 -7.16
N HIS A 183 -4.02 -19.83 -6.59
CA HIS A 183 -4.25 -20.04 -5.16
C HIS A 183 -4.61 -18.78 -4.35
N TYR A 184 -3.79 -17.72 -4.40
CA TYR A 184 -3.94 -16.58 -3.48
C TYR A 184 -5.17 -15.73 -3.77
N PHE A 185 -5.43 -15.41 -5.05
CA PHE A 185 -6.57 -14.57 -5.41
C PHE A 185 -7.91 -15.13 -4.89
N ASP A 186 -8.25 -16.37 -5.27
CA ASP A 186 -9.54 -16.97 -4.89
C ASP A 186 -9.65 -17.18 -3.36
N ARG A 187 -8.51 -17.32 -2.66
CA ARG A 187 -8.46 -17.51 -1.21
C ARG A 187 -8.78 -16.23 -0.43
N THR A 188 -8.34 -15.05 -0.89
CA THR A 188 -8.38 -13.81 -0.09
C THR A 188 -9.21 -12.68 -0.70
N VAL A 189 -9.70 -12.81 -1.95
CA VAL A 189 -10.58 -11.79 -2.56
C VAL A 189 -11.86 -11.54 -1.73
N GLY A 190 -12.36 -12.56 -1.03
CA GLY A 190 -13.50 -12.40 -0.11
C GLY A 190 -13.19 -11.48 1.07
N ASP A 191 -11.98 -11.53 1.62
CA ASP A 191 -11.53 -10.64 2.70
C ASP A 191 -11.43 -9.19 2.19
N PHE A 192 -10.92 -8.99 0.96
CA PHE A 192 -10.90 -7.69 0.31
C PHE A 192 -12.30 -7.10 0.14
N ARG A 193 -13.24 -7.88 -0.42
CA ARG A 193 -14.62 -7.41 -0.65
C ARG A 193 -15.28 -7.02 0.66
N ALA A 194 -15.15 -7.84 1.70
CA ALA A 194 -15.67 -7.52 3.03
C ALA A 194 -15.05 -6.23 3.60
N LEU A 195 -13.75 -5.99 3.39
CA LEU A 195 -13.10 -4.75 3.79
C LEU A 195 -13.64 -3.55 3.00
N ALA A 196 -13.72 -3.67 1.67
CA ALA A 196 -14.22 -2.63 0.78
C ALA A 196 -15.70 -2.27 1.06
N ASP A 197 -16.52 -3.24 1.46
CA ASP A 197 -17.92 -3.02 1.87
C ASP A 197 -18.04 -2.15 3.14
N THR A 198 -17.01 -2.10 3.99
CA THR A 198 -16.99 -1.23 5.18
C THR A 198 -16.52 0.19 4.91
N ALA A 199 -16.07 0.48 3.69
CA ALA A 199 -15.44 1.75 3.38
C ALA A 199 -16.48 2.88 3.32
N THR A 200 -16.24 3.95 4.07
CA THR A 200 -17.06 5.17 4.06
C THR A 200 -16.19 6.42 4.07
N LEU A 201 -16.75 7.54 3.62
CA LEU A 201 -16.20 8.87 3.88
C LEU A 201 -16.72 9.37 5.24
N ARG A 202 -15.87 10.10 5.96
CA ARG A 202 -16.26 10.83 7.17
C ARG A 202 -17.00 12.13 6.86
#